data_AF-A0AAD4L0L2-F1
#
_entry.id   AF-A0AAD4L0L2-F1
#
_cell.length_a   1.000
_cell.length_b   1.000
_cell.length_c   1.000
_cell.angle_alpha   90.00
_cell.angle_beta   90.00
_cell.angle_gamma   90.00
#
_symmetry.space_group_name_H-M   'P 1'
#
loop_
_entity.id
_entity.type
_entity.pdbx_description
1 polymer ?
#
loop_
_entity_poly.entity_id
_entity_poly.type
_entity_poly.pdbx_seq_one_letter_code
_entity_poly.pdbx_strand_id
1 'polypeptide(L)'
;MAARPTTRLVFLSTFALLFIFYFLFIQPKGPESPATRAPGHLVDTKSTISSNLAISQDVLKGEVVMPKLANETAKAELGRATWKYFHTVMARYPKKPTEDEQEALRSFVYLFARLYPCGECAAHFQKHLKKYPPQVSSRDAAAGWGCFIHNEVNHMLDKPEYDCNNLDDYDCGCGDEEEEEEVQASPKVAKKEQTDVDSNPEVEITKEP
;
A
#
# COMPACT_ATOMS: atom_id res chain seq x y z
N MET A 1 57.75 -12.55 -10.13
CA MET A 1 57.76 -12.08 -11.53
C MET A 1 56.75 -10.95 -11.67
N ALA A 2 57.21 -9.70 -11.79
CA ALA A 2 56.34 -8.54 -11.94
C ALA A 2 55.76 -8.52 -13.37
N ALA A 3 54.44 -8.50 -13.50
CA ALA A 3 53.79 -8.34 -14.80
C ALA A 3 54.27 -7.02 -15.44
N ARG A 4 54.75 -7.08 -16.69
CA ARG A 4 55.21 -5.90 -17.42
C ARG A 4 54.06 -4.89 -17.53
N PRO A 5 54.30 -3.58 -17.33
CA PRO A 5 53.25 -2.56 -17.29
C PRO A 5 52.38 -2.53 -18.57
N THR A 6 52.92 -3.01 -19.69
CA THR A 6 52.23 -3.11 -20.97
C THR A 6 51.12 -4.16 -21.00
N THR A 7 51.27 -5.32 -20.34
CA THR A 7 50.22 -6.36 -20.36
C THR A 7 48.99 -5.92 -19.57
N ARG A 8 49.17 -5.24 -18.43
CA ARG A 8 48.05 -4.65 -17.66
C ARG A 8 47.27 -3.61 -18.47
N LEU A 9 47.98 -2.75 -19.21
CA LEU A 9 47.38 -1.74 -20.07
C LEU A 9 46.56 -2.36 -21.21
N VAL A 10 47.05 -3.46 -21.80
CA VAL A 10 46.32 -4.19 -22.85
C VAL A 10 45.04 -4.83 -22.28
N PHE A 11 45.09 -5.49 -21.12
CA PHE A 11 43.89 -6.09 -20.51
C PHE A 11 42.83 -5.05 -20.09
N LEU A 12 43.25 -3.90 -19.59
CA LEU A 12 42.32 -2.82 -19.24
C LEU A 12 41.66 -2.23 -20.49
N SER A 13 42.42 -2.07 -21.56
CA SER A 13 41.91 -1.59 -22.85
C SER A 13 40.92 -2.57 -23.49
N THR A 14 41.24 -3.87 -23.50
CA THR A 14 40.31 -4.89 -24.04
C THR A 14 39.06 -5.00 -23.19
N PHE A 15 39.16 -4.95 -21.86
CA PHE A 15 37.99 -4.93 -20.99
C PHE A 15 37.13 -3.69 -21.19
N ALA A 16 37.72 -2.51 -21.32
CA ALA A 16 37.00 -1.27 -21.62
C ALA A 16 36.29 -1.33 -22.97
N LEU A 17 36.94 -1.86 -24.02
CA LEU A 17 36.34 -2.03 -25.34
C LEU A 17 35.20 -3.06 -25.34
N LEU A 18 35.36 -4.17 -24.63
CA LEU A 18 34.29 -5.17 -24.48
C LEU A 18 33.11 -4.62 -23.66
N PHE A 19 33.39 -3.83 -22.63
CA PHE A 19 32.36 -3.13 -21.85
C PHE A 19 31.61 -2.13 -22.73
N ILE A 20 32.31 -1.27 -23.48
CA ILE A 20 31.68 -0.32 -24.41
C ILE A 20 30.87 -1.07 -25.48
N PHE A 21 31.40 -2.16 -26.04
CA PHE A 21 30.68 -2.97 -27.03
C PHE A 21 29.42 -3.62 -26.43
N TYR A 22 29.51 -4.15 -25.22
CA TYR A 22 28.34 -4.68 -24.51
C TYR A 22 27.28 -3.60 -24.28
N PHE A 23 27.69 -2.40 -23.88
CA PHE A 23 26.76 -1.29 -23.65
C PHE A 23 26.10 -0.77 -24.93
N LEU A 24 26.85 -0.73 -26.05
CA LEU A 24 26.34 -0.23 -27.32
C LEU A 24 25.48 -1.25 -28.08
N PHE A 25 25.81 -2.55 -27.98
CA PHE A 25 25.21 -3.57 -28.85
C PHE A 25 24.40 -4.64 -28.11
N ILE A 26 24.65 -4.85 -26.82
CA ILE A 26 24.03 -5.96 -26.05
C ILE A 26 23.09 -5.44 -24.95
N GLN A 27 22.98 -4.12 -24.74
CA GLN A 27 21.96 -3.62 -23.84
C GLN A 27 20.56 -3.98 -24.34
N PRO A 28 19.73 -4.63 -23.52
CA PRO A 28 18.34 -4.83 -23.86
C PRO A 28 17.71 -3.44 -24.02
N LYS A 29 17.37 -3.07 -25.26
CA LYS A 29 16.56 -1.87 -25.50
C LYS A 29 15.26 -2.06 -24.71
N GLY A 30 14.95 -1.09 -23.84
CA GLY A 30 13.68 -1.09 -23.15
C GLY A 30 12.52 -1.20 -24.15
N PRO A 31 11.36 -1.71 -23.71
CA PRO A 31 10.19 -1.76 -24.58
C PRO A 31 9.88 -0.37 -25.15
N GLU A 32 9.27 -0.33 -26.32
CA GLU A 32 8.86 0.94 -26.90
C GLU A 32 7.89 1.71 -25.99
N SER A 33 7.77 3.01 -26.23
CA SER A 33 6.94 3.89 -25.40
C SER A 33 5.46 3.47 -25.44
N PRO A 34 4.67 3.79 -24.39
CA PRO A 34 3.23 3.49 -24.39
C PRO A 34 2.48 4.04 -25.61
N ALA A 35 2.93 5.17 -26.17
CA ALA A 35 2.33 5.79 -27.35
C ALA A 35 2.44 4.92 -28.60
N THR A 36 3.51 4.13 -28.76
CA THR A 36 3.64 3.19 -29.88
C THR A 36 3.01 1.83 -29.57
N ARG A 37 3.08 1.38 -28.32
CA ARG A 37 2.48 0.10 -27.88
C ARG A 37 0.94 0.13 -27.89
N ALA A 38 0.32 1.28 -27.64
CA ALA A 38 -1.14 1.45 -27.61
C ALA A 38 -1.56 2.79 -28.26
N PRO A 39 -1.45 2.91 -29.60
CA PRO A 39 -1.77 4.15 -30.31
C PRO A 39 -3.25 4.53 -30.12
N GLY A 40 -3.52 5.82 -29.88
CA GLY A 40 -4.88 6.36 -29.78
C GLY A 40 -5.56 6.27 -28.41
N HIS A 41 -4.96 5.61 -27.41
CA HIS A 41 -5.52 5.55 -26.05
C HIS A 41 -5.17 6.78 -25.19
N LEU A 42 -4.16 7.55 -25.60
CA LEU A 42 -3.77 8.80 -24.97
C LEU A 42 -4.49 9.95 -25.69
N VAL A 43 -5.79 10.10 -25.43
CA VAL A 43 -6.55 11.28 -25.89
C VAL A 43 -6.30 12.42 -24.90
N ASP A 44 -6.04 13.64 -25.39
CA ASP A 44 -5.87 14.83 -24.56
C ASP A 44 -6.98 14.94 -23.52
N THR A 45 -6.65 14.63 -22.26
CA THR A 45 -7.57 14.56 -21.12
C THR A 45 -8.26 15.89 -20.82
N LYS A 46 -7.80 16.97 -21.44
CA LYS A 46 -8.38 18.32 -21.33
C LYS A 46 -9.67 18.51 -22.14
N SER A 47 -9.94 17.66 -23.14
CA SER A 47 -11.12 17.79 -24.04
C SER A 47 -12.29 16.90 -23.62
N THR A 48 -12.02 15.76 -22.97
CA THR A 48 -13.03 14.70 -22.75
C THR A 48 -13.46 14.53 -21.28
N ILE A 49 -12.72 15.11 -20.33
CA ILE A 49 -13.14 15.11 -18.91
C ILE A 49 -14.07 16.31 -18.73
N SER A 50 -15.37 16.05 -18.85
CA SER A 50 -16.39 17.00 -18.38
C SER A 50 -16.07 17.35 -16.92
N SER A 51 -16.21 18.62 -16.54
CA SER A 51 -15.79 19.20 -15.25
C SER A 51 -16.44 18.59 -14.00
N ASN A 52 -17.17 17.49 -14.14
CA ASN A 52 -17.64 16.62 -13.06
C ASN A 52 -17.11 15.20 -13.33
N LEU A 53 -16.02 14.82 -12.66
CA LEU A 53 -15.46 13.46 -12.67
C LEU A 53 -16.39 12.51 -11.89
N ALA A 54 -17.60 12.31 -12.38
CA ALA A 54 -18.52 11.33 -11.82
C ALA A 54 -18.20 9.97 -12.44
N ILE A 55 -17.48 9.11 -11.71
CA ILE A 55 -17.34 7.70 -12.10
C ILE A 55 -18.73 7.08 -12.04
N SER A 56 -19.23 6.55 -13.16
CA SER A 56 -20.56 5.96 -13.20
C SER A 56 -20.64 4.71 -12.31
N GLN A 57 -21.83 4.44 -11.77
CA GLN A 57 -22.05 3.24 -10.94
C GLN A 57 -21.75 1.95 -11.72
N ASP A 58 -21.93 1.94 -13.04
CA ASP A 58 -21.60 0.81 -13.91
C ASP A 58 -20.08 0.57 -13.98
N VAL A 59 -19.27 1.62 -13.87
CA VAL A 59 -17.81 1.53 -13.77
C VAL A 59 -17.36 1.07 -12.38
N LEU A 60 -18.08 1.41 -11.31
CA LEU A 60 -17.72 0.93 -9.97
C LEU A 60 -18.18 -0.51 -9.70
N LYS A 61 -19.38 -0.89 -10.14
CA LYS A 61 -20.05 -2.15 -9.74
C LYS A 61 -20.16 -3.19 -10.85
N GLY A 62 -19.49 -2.99 -11.98
CA GLY A 62 -19.49 -3.97 -13.06
C GLY A 62 -18.67 -5.23 -12.74
N GLU A 63 -18.60 -6.12 -13.72
CA GLU A 63 -18.03 -7.45 -13.56
C GLU A 63 -16.51 -7.44 -13.27
N VAL A 64 -16.04 -8.58 -12.77
CA VAL A 64 -14.62 -8.89 -12.60
C VAL A 64 -13.95 -8.85 -13.96
N VAL A 65 -12.87 -8.06 -14.05
CA VAL A 65 -12.12 -7.87 -15.31
C VAL A 65 -11.03 -8.93 -15.47
N MET A 66 -10.44 -9.36 -14.36
CA MET A 66 -9.24 -10.20 -14.35
C MET A 66 -9.55 -11.70 -14.47
N PRO A 67 -8.70 -12.48 -15.17
CA PRO A 67 -8.86 -13.92 -15.29
C PRO A 67 -8.48 -14.65 -14.00
N LYS A 68 -8.73 -15.97 -13.96
CA LYS A 68 -8.35 -16.85 -12.85
C LYS A 68 -6.82 -16.86 -12.64
N LEU A 69 -6.36 -16.80 -11.39
CA LEU A 69 -4.93 -16.91 -11.05
C LEU A 69 -4.60 -18.31 -10.54
N ALA A 70 -4.21 -19.20 -11.44
CA ALA A 70 -4.04 -20.63 -11.13
C ALA A 70 -2.77 -20.99 -10.33
N ASN A 71 -1.74 -20.14 -10.32
CA ASN A 71 -0.51 -20.40 -9.57
C ASN A 71 -0.68 -19.98 -8.10
N GLU A 72 -0.79 -20.96 -7.20
CA GLU A 72 -1.06 -20.73 -5.78
C GLU A 72 0.06 -19.97 -5.05
N THR A 73 1.33 -20.21 -5.40
CA THR A 73 2.46 -19.46 -4.80
C THR A 73 2.40 -18.00 -5.19
N ALA A 74 2.22 -17.71 -6.48
CA ALA A 74 2.09 -16.35 -7.00
C ALA A 74 0.85 -15.64 -6.41
N LYS A 75 -0.26 -16.36 -6.27
CA LYS A 75 -1.49 -15.87 -5.61
C LYS A 75 -1.25 -15.50 -4.15
N ALA A 76 -0.53 -16.33 -3.40
CA ALA A 76 -0.20 -16.05 -2.01
C ALA A 76 0.76 -14.85 -1.86
N GLU A 77 1.77 -14.74 -2.73
CA GLU A 77 2.69 -13.59 -2.79
C GLU A 77 1.96 -12.29 -3.12
N LEU A 78 1.13 -12.30 -4.16
CA LEU A 78 0.27 -11.19 -4.54
C LEU A 78 -0.64 -10.78 -3.38
N GLY A 79 -1.28 -11.75 -2.72
CA GLY A 79 -2.13 -11.52 -1.55
C GLY A 79 -1.39 -10.77 -0.44
N ARG A 80 -0.22 -11.25 -0.02
CA ARG A 80 0.59 -10.60 1.02
C ARG A 80 0.98 -9.17 0.65
N ALA A 81 1.50 -8.98 -0.56
CA ALA A 81 1.92 -7.65 -1.03
C ALA A 81 0.73 -6.69 -1.10
N THR A 82 -0.42 -7.18 -1.55
CA THR A 82 -1.61 -6.36 -1.71
C THR A 82 -2.23 -6.01 -0.38
N TRP A 83 -2.32 -6.94 0.57
CA TRP A 83 -2.81 -6.63 1.91
C TRP A 83 -1.93 -5.62 2.64
N LYS A 84 -0.60 -5.68 2.47
CA LYS A 84 0.30 -4.64 2.98
C LYS A 84 -0.05 -3.27 2.39
N TYR A 85 -0.15 -3.17 1.06
CA TYR A 85 -0.54 -1.92 0.40
C TYR A 85 -1.90 -1.40 0.88
N PHE A 86 -2.92 -2.28 0.88
CA PHE A 86 -4.29 -1.94 1.22
C PHE A 86 -4.43 -1.41 2.65
N HIS A 87 -3.82 -2.10 3.62
CA HIS A 87 -3.79 -1.65 5.01
C HIS A 87 -2.98 -0.37 5.19
N THR A 88 -1.87 -0.20 4.49
CA THR A 88 -1.11 1.06 4.52
C THR A 88 -1.92 2.22 3.96
N VAL A 89 -2.69 2.04 2.87
CA VAL A 89 -3.59 3.09 2.35
C VAL A 89 -4.58 3.53 3.41
N MET A 90 -5.18 2.58 4.14
CA MET A 90 -6.17 2.87 5.18
C MET A 90 -5.55 3.55 6.41
N ALA A 91 -4.39 3.08 6.87
CA ALA A 91 -3.67 3.67 7.99
C ALA A 91 -3.20 5.11 7.69
N ARG A 92 -2.91 5.42 6.42
CA ARG A 92 -2.53 6.77 5.95
C ARG A 92 -3.70 7.70 5.69
N TYR A 93 -4.91 7.17 5.59
CA TYR A 93 -6.10 7.95 5.24
C TYR A 93 -6.35 9.10 6.23
N PRO A 94 -6.96 10.25 5.86
CA PRO A 94 -7.16 11.35 6.79
C PRO A 94 -8.09 10.98 7.96
N LYS A 95 -7.82 11.54 9.15
CA LYS A 95 -8.73 11.41 10.31
C LYS A 95 -10.09 12.07 10.04
N LYS A 96 -10.09 13.22 9.34
CA LYS A 96 -11.27 14.01 8.95
C LYS A 96 -11.27 14.25 7.43
N PRO A 97 -11.67 13.26 6.60
CA PRO A 97 -11.61 13.37 5.14
C PRO A 97 -12.73 14.25 4.57
N THR A 98 -12.40 14.99 3.52
CA THR A 98 -13.36 15.72 2.67
C THR A 98 -14.27 14.78 1.88
N GLU A 99 -15.39 15.28 1.33
CA GLU A 99 -16.30 14.46 0.51
C GLU A 99 -15.60 13.85 -0.73
N ASP A 100 -14.70 14.60 -1.35
CA ASP A 100 -13.89 14.13 -2.48
C ASP A 100 -12.98 12.96 -2.07
N GLU A 101 -12.27 13.09 -0.94
CA GLU A 101 -11.40 12.02 -0.43
C GLU A 101 -12.19 10.77 0.00
N GLN A 102 -13.41 10.95 0.52
CA GLN A 102 -14.32 9.84 0.81
C GLN A 102 -14.76 9.10 -0.45
N GLU A 103 -15.14 9.85 -1.50
CA GLU A 103 -15.51 9.25 -2.77
C GLU A 103 -14.31 8.61 -3.47
N ALA A 104 -13.12 9.21 -3.39
CA ALA A 104 -11.90 8.63 -3.92
C ALA A 104 -11.57 7.28 -3.28
N LEU A 105 -11.61 7.17 -1.95
CA LEU A 105 -11.36 5.90 -1.25
C LEU A 105 -12.45 4.86 -1.57
N ARG A 106 -13.72 5.28 -1.57
CA ARG A 106 -14.86 4.41 -1.92
C ARG A 106 -14.72 3.86 -3.34
N SER A 107 -14.45 4.73 -4.30
CA SER A 107 -14.23 4.38 -5.70
C SER A 107 -13.01 3.47 -5.86
N PHE A 108 -11.90 3.78 -5.17
CA PHE A 108 -10.72 2.93 -5.14
C PHE A 108 -11.05 1.51 -4.72
N VAL A 109 -11.79 1.29 -3.62
CA VAL A 109 -12.14 -0.05 -3.13
C VAL A 109 -12.96 -0.85 -4.17
N TYR A 110 -13.96 -0.22 -4.77
CA TYR A 110 -14.80 -0.90 -5.77
C TYR A 110 -14.00 -1.22 -7.05
N LEU A 111 -13.18 -0.29 -7.53
CA LEU A 111 -12.32 -0.51 -8.69
C LEU A 111 -11.24 -1.55 -8.40
N PHE A 112 -10.67 -1.53 -7.20
CA PHE A 112 -9.74 -2.54 -6.71
C PHE A 112 -10.37 -3.93 -6.79
N ALA A 113 -11.62 -4.10 -6.35
CA ALA A 113 -12.31 -5.38 -6.44
C ALA A 113 -12.55 -5.85 -7.88
N ARG A 114 -12.72 -4.93 -8.83
CA ARG A 114 -12.87 -5.28 -10.26
C ARG A 114 -11.55 -5.65 -10.93
N LEU A 115 -10.47 -4.99 -10.53
CA LEU A 115 -9.15 -5.07 -11.17
C LEU A 115 -8.16 -5.96 -10.42
N TYR A 116 -8.54 -6.55 -9.29
CA TYR A 116 -7.65 -7.42 -8.52
C TYR A 116 -7.19 -8.62 -9.38
N PRO A 117 -5.88 -8.87 -9.56
CA PRO A 117 -5.34 -9.81 -10.56
C PRO A 117 -5.42 -11.29 -10.11
N CYS A 118 -6.57 -11.66 -9.54
CA CYS A 118 -7.03 -13.01 -9.26
C CYS A 118 -8.56 -13.00 -9.40
N GLY A 119 -9.09 -13.46 -10.54
CA GLY A 119 -10.51 -13.32 -10.88
C GLY A 119 -11.46 -13.97 -9.87
N GLU A 120 -11.10 -15.14 -9.34
CA GLU A 120 -11.87 -15.80 -8.28
C GLU A 120 -11.82 -15.04 -6.95
N CYS A 121 -10.66 -14.45 -6.61
CA CYS A 121 -10.51 -13.64 -5.41
C CYS A 121 -11.33 -12.35 -5.53
N ALA A 122 -11.27 -11.70 -6.69
CA ALA A 122 -12.06 -10.52 -7.05
C ALA A 122 -13.57 -10.79 -6.94
N ALA A 123 -14.04 -11.91 -7.50
CA ALA A 123 -15.44 -12.31 -7.45
C ALA A 123 -15.91 -12.56 -6.00
N HIS A 124 -15.07 -13.17 -5.16
CA HIS A 124 -15.36 -13.31 -3.74
C HIS A 124 -15.42 -11.95 -3.04
N PHE A 125 -14.44 -11.08 -3.27
CA PHE A 125 -14.41 -9.76 -2.64
C PHE A 125 -15.62 -8.91 -3.04
N GLN A 126 -16.04 -8.93 -4.31
CA GLN A 126 -17.28 -8.27 -4.75
C GLN A 126 -18.53 -8.76 -3.99
N LYS A 127 -18.59 -10.05 -3.59
CA LYS A 127 -19.69 -10.56 -2.74
C LYS A 127 -19.64 -9.97 -1.34
N HIS A 128 -18.45 -9.89 -0.74
CA HIS A 128 -18.29 -9.24 0.57
C HIS A 128 -18.69 -7.76 0.51
N LEU A 129 -18.28 -7.02 -0.52
CA LEU A 129 -18.64 -5.60 -0.68
C LEU A 129 -20.15 -5.34 -0.76
N LYS A 130 -20.94 -6.29 -1.25
CA LYS A 130 -22.41 -6.18 -1.24
C LYS A 130 -23.00 -6.25 0.17
N LYS A 131 -22.36 -7.01 1.07
CA LYS A 131 -22.79 -7.20 2.45
C LYS A 131 -22.19 -6.16 3.40
N TYR A 132 -20.94 -5.78 3.14
CA TYR A 132 -20.11 -4.95 4.00
C TYR A 132 -19.46 -3.84 3.16
N PRO A 133 -20.21 -2.79 2.80
CA PRO A 133 -19.68 -1.69 1.99
C PRO A 133 -18.54 -0.96 2.73
N PRO A 134 -17.59 -0.34 1.99
CA PRO A 134 -16.45 0.34 2.59
C PRO A 134 -16.87 1.50 3.48
N GLN A 135 -16.30 1.52 4.69
CA GLN A 135 -16.45 2.64 5.62
C GLN A 135 -15.32 3.63 5.37
N VAL A 136 -15.67 4.85 4.96
CA VAL A 136 -14.69 5.86 4.51
C VAL A 136 -14.80 7.17 5.30
N SER A 137 -15.56 7.20 6.38
CA SER A 137 -15.84 8.43 7.13
C SER A 137 -14.63 8.99 7.88
N SER A 138 -13.62 8.16 8.15
CA SER A 138 -12.38 8.53 8.84
C SER A 138 -11.32 7.44 8.65
N ARG A 139 -10.06 7.75 9.02
CA ARG A 139 -8.96 6.78 9.13
C ARG A 139 -9.38 5.52 9.89
N ASP A 140 -9.89 5.68 11.11
CA ASP A 140 -10.21 4.56 12.00
C ASP A 140 -11.34 3.70 11.44
N ALA A 141 -12.35 4.34 10.82
CA ALA A 141 -13.44 3.63 10.16
C ALA A 141 -12.92 2.81 8.96
N ALA A 142 -12.02 3.39 8.14
CA ALA A 142 -11.44 2.72 7.00
C ALA A 142 -10.50 1.57 7.39
N ALA A 143 -9.62 1.79 8.36
CA ALA A 143 -8.66 0.80 8.84
C ALA A 143 -9.37 -0.37 9.56
N GLY A 144 -10.33 -0.06 10.43
CA GLY A 144 -11.14 -1.07 11.10
C GLY A 144 -11.96 -1.92 10.11
N TRP A 145 -12.57 -1.29 9.11
CA TRP A 145 -13.28 -2.01 8.05
C TRP A 145 -12.33 -2.88 7.21
N GLY A 146 -11.13 -2.38 6.88
CA GLY A 146 -10.11 -3.15 6.17
C GLY A 146 -9.68 -4.40 6.92
N CYS A 147 -9.44 -4.28 8.23
CA CYS A 147 -9.12 -5.41 9.10
C CYS A 147 -10.26 -6.43 9.14
N PHE A 148 -11.50 -5.97 9.36
CA PHE A 148 -12.68 -6.83 9.37
C PHE A 148 -12.81 -7.64 8.07
N ILE A 149 -12.67 -6.99 6.91
CA ILE A 149 -12.74 -7.66 5.61
C ILE A 149 -11.59 -8.65 5.41
N HIS A 150 -10.37 -8.34 5.87
CA HIS A 150 -9.27 -9.28 5.80
C HIS A 150 -9.57 -10.52 6.67
N ASN A 151 -10.17 -10.33 7.85
CA ASN A 151 -10.60 -11.46 8.68
C ASN A 151 -11.70 -12.31 8.03
N GLU A 152 -12.65 -11.72 7.29
CA GLU A 152 -13.59 -12.52 6.49
C GLU A 152 -12.87 -13.45 5.50
N VAL A 153 -11.80 -12.96 4.86
CA VAL A 153 -10.97 -13.79 3.97
C VAL A 153 -10.14 -14.81 4.77
N ASN A 154 -9.65 -14.45 5.96
CA ASN A 154 -8.96 -15.41 6.84
C ASN A 154 -9.89 -16.56 7.23
N HIS A 155 -11.13 -16.28 7.63
CA HIS A 155 -12.12 -17.32 7.93
C HIS A 155 -12.42 -18.21 6.72
N MET A 156 -12.53 -17.63 5.51
CA MET A 156 -12.70 -18.42 4.28
C MET A 156 -11.53 -19.36 3.96
N LEU A 157 -10.33 -19.01 4.45
CA LEU A 157 -9.09 -19.75 4.21
C LEU A 157 -8.61 -20.52 5.45
N ASP A 158 -9.47 -20.67 6.47
CA ASP A 158 -9.18 -21.30 7.76
C ASP A 158 -7.88 -20.77 8.43
N LYS A 159 -7.68 -19.45 8.36
CA LYS A 159 -6.57 -18.74 9.00
C LYS A 159 -6.99 -18.16 10.34
N PRO A 160 -6.04 -17.98 11.29
CA PRO A 160 -6.31 -17.27 12.53
C PRO A 160 -6.87 -15.88 12.29
N GLU A 161 -7.80 -15.47 13.14
CA GLU A 161 -8.31 -14.10 13.18
C GLU A 161 -7.24 -13.15 13.72
N TYR A 162 -7.17 -11.96 13.13
CA TYR A 162 -6.31 -10.88 13.58
C TYR A 162 -7.09 -9.94 14.50
N ASP A 163 -6.50 -9.50 15.61
CA ASP A 163 -7.14 -8.55 16.52
C ASP A 163 -7.12 -7.13 15.94
N CYS A 164 -8.28 -6.68 15.44
CA CYS A 164 -8.43 -5.36 14.84
C CYS A 164 -8.31 -4.18 15.82
N ASN A 165 -8.15 -4.42 17.13
CA ASN A 165 -7.84 -3.36 18.10
C ASN A 165 -6.35 -2.98 18.10
N ASN A 166 -5.49 -3.84 17.54
CA ASN A 166 -4.06 -3.59 17.42
C ASN A 166 -3.69 -3.39 15.95
N LEU A 167 -3.99 -2.23 15.37
CA LEU A 167 -3.65 -1.92 13.97
C LEU A 167 -2.25 -1.32 13.81
N ASP A 168 -1.51 -1.16 14.92
CA ASP A 168 -0.19 -0.52 14.97
C ASP A 168 0.89 -1.30 14.21
N ASP A 169 0.67 -2.60 13.95
CA ASP A 169 1.57 -3.44 13.13
C ASP A 169 1.69 -2.92 11.69
N TYR A 170 0.69 -2.18 11.20
CA TYR A 170 0.76 -1.51 9.92
C TYR A 170 1.38 -0.13 10.07
N ASP A 171 2.71 -0.11 10.26
CA ASP A 171 3.51 1.11 10.26
C ASP A 171 3.09 2.00 9.08
N CYS A 172 2.50 3.14 9.42
CA CYS A 172 2.04 4.13 8.46
C CYS A 172 3.22 4.94 7.91
N GLY A 173 4.44 4.75 8.39
CA GLY A 173 5.62 5.52 7.96
C GLY A 173 5.43 7.01 8.19
N CYS A 174 4.61 7.39 9.18
CA CYS A 174 4.17 8.76 9.39
C CYS A 174 5.27 9.66 9.97
N GLY A 175 6.40 9.10 10.39
CA GLY A 175 7.43 9.82 11.15
C GLY A 175 6.91 10.28 12.52
N ASP A 176 7.82 10.79 13.34
CA ASP A 176 7.48 11.47 14.60
C ASP A 176 7.14 12.93 14.30
N GLU A 177 6.10 13.21 13.53
CA GLU A 177 5.61 14.59 13.33
C GLU A 177 4.40 14.85 14.24
N GLU A 178 4.55 15.93 14.99
CA GLU A 178 3.88 16.31 16.23
C GLU A 178 2.35 16.15 16.17
N GLU A 179 1.78 15.58 17.23
CA GLU A 179 0.35 15.57 17.51
C GLU A 179 -0.15 17.01 17.63
N GLU A 180 -0.47 17.65 16.49
CA GLU A 180 -1.10 18.97 16.49
C GLU A 180 -2.53 18.85 17.07
N GLU A 181 -2.57 19.25 18.34
CA GLU A 181 -3.67 19.68 19.20
C GLU A 181 -5.10 19.70 18.64
N GLU A 182 -5.98 18.89 19.23
CA GLU A 182 -7.33 19.36 19.62
C GLU A 182 -7.56 19.06 21.11
N VAL A 183 -7.34 20.09 21.93
CA VAL A 183 -7.56 20.14 23.37
C VAL A 183 -9.06 20.33 23.70
N GLN A 184 -9.59 19.27 24.32
CA GLN A 184 -10.46 19.22 25.52
C GLN A 184 -11.92 19.72 25.49
N ALA A 185 -12.84 18.83 25.95
CA ALA A 185 -13.35 18.88 27.33
C ALA A 185 -14.11 17.60 27.73
N SER A 186 -13.65 16.91 28.78
CA SER A 186 -14.49 16.07 29.64
C SER A 186 -14.01 16.25 31.08
N PRO A 187 -14.88 16.57 32.06
CA PRO A 187 -14.46 16.85 33.43
C PRO A 187 -14.14 15.54 34.17
N LYS A 188 -12.92 15.42 34.71
CA LYS A 188 -12.54 14.37 35.65
C LYS A 188 -13.07 14.70 37.05
N VAL A 189 -13.86 13.79 37.62
CA VAL A 189 -14.29 13.81 39.03
C VAL A 189 -13.16 13.34 39.94
N ALA A 190 -13.16 13.90 41.15
CA ALA A 190 -12.08 14.02 42.12
C ALA A 190 -11.52 12.72 42.75
N LYS A 191 -10.21 12.82 43.03
CA LYS A 191 -9.39 12.24 44.12
C LYS A 191 -10.05 11.29 45.13
N LYS A 192 -9.34 10.18 45.40
CA LYS A 192 -8.94 9.86 46.78
C LYS A 192 -7.53 9.27 46.83
N GLU A 193 -6.89 9.59 47.93
CA GLU A 193 -5.48 9.55 48.28
C GLU A 193 -5.21 8.35 49.19
N GLN A 194 -4.08 7.66 49.01
CA GLN A 194 -3.40 6.93 50.09
C GLN A 194 -1.92 6.74 49.72
N THR A 195 -1.06 7.23 50.62
CA THR A 195 0.39 7.11 50.69
C THR A 195 0.84 5.69 51.03
N ASP A 196 2.02 5.27 50.55
CA ASP A 196 3.14 4.87 51.41
C ASP A 196 4.44 4.62 50.62
N VAL A 197 5.53 4.77 51.35
CA VAL A 197 6.94 5.00 51.00
C VAL A 197 7.70 3.70 50.73
N ASP A 198 8.57 3.61 49.71
CA ASP A 198 9.98 3.20 49.89
C ASP A 198 10.90 3.44 48.66
N SER A 199 12.16 3.66 49.02
CA SER A 199 13.48 3.96 48.42
C SER A 199 13.97 3.51 47.00
N ASN A 200 14.55 4.52 46.31
CA ASN A 200 15.91 4.60 45.69
C ASN A 200 16.30 3.73 44.45
N PRO A 201 17.33 4.10 43.65
CA PRO A 201 17.31 5.14 42.63
C PRO A 201 17.67 4.66 41.20
N GLU A 202 17.55 5.63 40.30
CA GLU A 202 17.92 5.76 38.88
C GLU A 202 19.24 5.11 38.44
N VAL A 203 19.22 4.46 37.26
CA VAL A 203 20.40 4.02 36.51
C VAL A 203 20.31 4.56 35.09
N GLU A 204 21.18 5.54 34.83
CA GLU A 204 21.55 6.11 33.55
C GLU A 204 22.34 5.08 32.72
N ILE A 205 21.96 4.84 31.46
CA ILE A 205 22.85 4.16 30.49
C ILE A 205 22.90 4.98 29.20
N THR A 206 24.13 5.40 28.93
CA THR A 206 24.66 6.27 27.89
C THR A 206 24.52 5.74 26.46
N LYS A 207 24.40 6.68 25.52
CA LYS A 207 24.47 6.51 24.05
C LYS A 207 25.85 6.06 23.53
N GLU A 208 25.79 5.37 22.38
CA GLU A 208 26.71 5.44 21.22
C GLU A 208 28.07 4.68 21.32
N PRO A 209 28.69 4.28 20.19
CA PRO A 209 28.78 4.96 18.88
C PRO A 209 28.11 4.29 17.67
#